data_AF-A0A4P6ALE1-F1
#
_entry.id   AF-A0A4P6ALE1-F1
#
_cell.length_a   1.000
_cell.length_b   1.000
_cell.length_c   1.000
_cell.angle_alpha   90.00
_cell.angle_beta   90.00
_cell.angle_gamma   90.00
#
_symmetry.space_group_name_H-M   'P 1'
#
loop_
_entity.id
_entity.type
_entity.pdbx_description
1 polymer ?
#
loop_
_entity_poly.entity_id
_entity_poly.type
_entity_poly.pdbx_seq_one_letter_code
_entity_poly.pdbx_strand_id
1 'polypeptide(L)'
;MSNHNTAQRKHRKKLYNLHAWVGFQLSIVLFIILATGTIATISNEIDWLVFEEMRTFNTPLPNEQETDNEVVKWTNIYQAALRNAEQAKIKSISSMGHDNFTYRVRAQFPDGKDRFIHVDQYTYEVTGDIPILTVQRFFRDFHRYLFMPNYLGLPTVTFFAFILAISLYTGIKTTRNWKTAITRLRLNQGSRVLFSDLHKLIGLWSLWFFVVIVITSWWYLFEFGSAVIGNRFAPSAPKASLITNFEELNPVSANQFYDAFESTVQTIDDWQITSVLFPSSNTAALRFTGVGSNPLLRERAHSVDVDITNLNIVGVQEPKTMTWTNYLNEYADPLHFGYFGGLITKLIWFVFGAGLTTLSATGVLMTWKRTKTSALTRIQKRTLPILLLAVVYFIFWLQRYV
;
A
#
# COMPACT_ATOMS: atom_id res chain seq x y z
N MET A 1 31.56 -1.40 -43.03
CA MET A 1 30.22 -1.75 -42.50
C MET A 1 30.17 -3.02 -41.62
N SER A 2 31.15 -3.96 -41.63
CA SER A 2 31.08 -5.20 -40.83
C SER A 2 31.37 -5.04 -39.32
N ASN A 3 32.29 -4.15 -38.94
CA ASN A 3 32.67 -3.96 -37.53
C ASN A 3 31.54 -3.38 -36.67
N HIS A 4 30.72 -2.49 -37.23
CA HIS A 4 29.61 -1.87 -36.49
C HIS A 4 28.51 -2.88 -36.12
N ASN A 5 28.15 -3.75 -37.07
CA ASN A 5 27.17 -4.83 -36.85
C ASN A 5 27.67 -5.86 -35.80
N THR A 6 28.98 -6.11 -35.79
CA THR A 6 29.61 -7.04 -34.83
C THR A 6 29.61 -6.46 -33.41
N ALA A 7 29.94 -5.18 -33.27
CA ALA A 7 29.87 -4.46 -32.00
C ALA A 7 28.44 -4.39 -31.44
N GLN A 8 27.45 -4.09 -32.30
CA GLN A 8 26.04 -4.04 -31.91
C GLN A 8 25.52 -5.41 -31.45
N ARG A 9 25.90 -6.49 -32.14
CA ARG A 9 25.56 -7.87 -31.74
C ARG A 9 26.18 -8.24 -30.38
N LYS A 10 27.45 -7.86 -30.15
CA LYS A 10 28.15 -8.09 -28.87
C LYS A 10 27.48 -7.33 -27.73
N HIS A 11 27.10 -6.07 -27.95
CA HIS A 11 26.39 -5.24 -26.96
C HIS A 11 25.02 -5.83 -26.60
N ARG A 12 24.22 -6.23 -27.59
CA ARG A 12 22.91 -6.88 -27.34
C ARG A 12 23.04 -8.20 -26.58
N LYS A 13 24.06 -9.01 -26.88
CA LYS A 13 24.34 -10.23 -26.11
C LYS A 13 24.68 -9.93 -24.66
N LYS A 14 25.42 -8.84 -24.38
CA LYS A 14 25.69 -8.40 -23.00
C LYS A 14 24.40 -8.00 -22.28
N LEU A 15 23.55 -7.17 -22.89
CA LEU A 15 22.26 -6.78 -22.29
C LEU A 15 21.36 -7.98 -22.04
N TYR A 16 21.31 -8.94 -22.97
CA TYR A 16 20.56 -10.18 -22.81
C TYR A 16 21.08 -11.02 -21.63
N ASN A 17 22.40 -11.17 -21.52
CA ASN A 17 23.00 -11.89 -20.42
C ASN A 17 22.75 -11.19 -19.08
N LEU A 18 22.79 -9.86 -19.04
CA LEU A 18 22.46 -9.07 -17.85
C LEU A 18 20.99 -9.28 -17.45
N HIS A 19 20.05 -9.15 -18.41
CA HIS A 19 18.63 -9.40 -18.18
C HIS A 19 18.38 -10.80 -17.61
N ALA A 20 18.94 -11.82 -18.25
CA ALA A 20 18.78 -13.20 -17.84
C ALA A 20 19.45 -13.49 -16.49
N TRP A 21 20.59 -12.87 -16.19
CA TRP A 21 21.28 -13.05 -14.91
C TRP A 21 20.51 -12.40 -13.77
N VAL A 22 20.13 -11.13 -13.91
CA VAL A 22 19.35 -10.39 -12.91
C VAL A 22 18.00 -11.06 -12.68
N GLY A 23 17.27 -11.32 -13.76
CA GLY A 23 15.96 -11.96 -13.73
C GLY A 23 15.98 -13.44 -13.35
N PHE A 24 17.16 -14.05 -13.11
CA PHE A 24 17.26 -15.38 -12.52
C PHE A 24 17.69 -15.30 -11.05
N GLN A 25 18.78 -14.59 -10.73
CA GLN A 25 19.34 -14.55 -9.38
C GLN A 25 18.41 -13.86 -8.37
N LEU A 26 17.73 -12.81 -8.81
CA LEU A 26 16.89 -11.96 -7.94
C LEU A 26 15.39 -12.24 -8.11
N SER A 27 15.05 -13.22 -8.93
CA SER A 27 13.69 -13.56 -9.32
C SER A 27 12.80 -13.99 -8.17
N ILE A 28 13.31 -14.78 -7.22
CA ILE A 28 12.51 -15.31 -6.12
C ILE A 28 12.07 -14.15 -5.20
N VAL A 29 13.01 -13.26 -4.85
CA VAL A 29 12.70 -12.11 -4.00
C VAL A 29 11.78 -11.13 -4.75
N LEU A 30 12.07 -10.83 -6.02
CA LEU A 30 11.18 -10.03 -6.85
C LEU A 30 9.79 -10.64 -6.99
N PHE A 31 9.70 -11.96 -7.17
CA PHE A 31 8.44 -12.68 -7.26
C PHE A 31 7.64 -12.51 -5.97
N ILE A 32 8.26 -12.69 -4.81
CA ILE A 32 7.60 -12.50 -3.50
C ILE A 32 7.10 -11.06 -3.38
N ILE A 33 7.95 -10.06 -3.61
CA ILE A 33 7.58 -8.63 -3.53
C ILE A 33 6.42 -8.32 -4.48
N LEU A 34 6.49 -8.75 -5.74
CA LEU A 34 5.45 -8.49 -6.74
C LEU A 34 4.16 -9.24 -6.43
N ALA A 35 4.22 -10.49 -6.00
CA ALA A 35 3.04 -11.30 -5.68
C ALA A 35 2.31 -10.73 -4.46
N THR A 36 3.04 -10.38 -3.39
CA THR A 36 2.44 -9.81 -2.18
C THR A 36 1.88 -8.42 -2.45
N GLY A 37 2.58 -7.61 -3.25
CA GLY A 37 2.09 -6.29 -3.69
C GLY A 37 0.83 -6.41 -4.53
N THR A 38 0.78 -7.36 -5.46
CA THR A 38 -0.40 -7.64 -6.29
C THR A 38 -1.61 -7.96 -5.41
N ILE A 39 -1.47 -8.87 -4.44
CA ILE A 39 -2.57 -9.21 -3.52
C ILE A 39 -2.94 -8.01 -2.64
N ALA A 40 -1.95 -7.23 -2.19
CA ALA A 40 -2.19 -6.05 -1.36
C ALA A 40 -3.09 -5.01 -2.04
N THR A 41 -3.07 -4.90 -3.38
CA THR A 41 -3.92 -3.95 -4.13
C THR A 41 -5.41 -4.15 -3.90
N ILE A 42 -5.89 -5.37 -3.65
CA ILE A 42 -7.32 -5.69 -3.42
C ILE A 42 -7.56 -6.28 -2.02
N SER A 43 -6.63 -6.04 -1.10
CA SER A 43 -6.64 -6.76 0.18
C SER A 43 -7.72 -6.31 1.16
N ASN A 44 -8.25 -5.08 1.01
CA ASN A 44 -9.44 -4.64 1.75
C ASN A 44 -10.70 -5.42 1.31
N GLU A 45 -10.82 -5.74 0.03
CA GLU A 45 -11.92 -6.56 -0.50
C GLU A 45 -11.79 -8.01 -0.06
N ILE A 46 -10.55 -8.52 0.04
CA ILE A 46 -10.31 -9.85 0.63
C ILE A 46 -10.68 -9.84 2.11
N ASP A 47 -10.29 -8.81 2.86
CA ASP A 47 -10.72 -8.64 4.25
C ASP A 47 -12.25 -8.65 4.35
N TRP A 48 -12.97 -7.93 3.47
CA TRP A 48 -14.44 -7.94 3.42
C TRP A 48 -15.02 -9.35 3.16
N LEU A 49 -14.34 -10.18 2.36
CA LEU A 49 -14.74 -11.58 2.13
C LEU A 49 -14.41 -12.51 3.29
N VAL A 50 -13.42 -12.17 4.12
CA VAL A 50 -12.96 -13.01 5.24
C VAL A 50 -13.69 -12.66 6.54
N PHE A 51 -13.88 -11.37 6.81
CA PHE A 51 -14.48 -10.82 8.03
C PHE A 51 -15.90 -10.35 7.74
N GLU A 52 -16.89 -11.03 8.32
CA GLU A 52 -18.29 -10.67 8.12
C GLU A 52 -18.68 -9.37 8.83
N GLU A 53 -17.96 -9.02 9.90
CA GLU A 53 -18.09 -7.77 10.65
C GLU A 53 -17.84 -6.55 9.77
N MET A 54 -17.06 -6.70 8.70
CA MET A 54 -16.76 -5.61 7.76
C MET A 54 -17.91 -5.27 6.82
N ARG A 55 -18.96 -6.09 6.76
CA ARG A 55 -20.02 -6.00 5.77
C ARG A 55 -21.19 -5.22 6.31
N THR A 56 -21.75 -4.36 5.46
CA THR A 56 -23.12 -3.87 5.62
C THR A 56 -23.91 -4.20 4.37
N PHE A 57 -25.13 -4.68 4.58
CA PHE A 57 -26.15 -4.90 3.54
C PHE A 57 -27.39 -4.06 3.80
N ASN A 58 -27.32 -3.18 4.81
CA ASN A 58 -28.40 -2.29 5.17
C ASN A 58 -28.47 -1.16 4.13
N THR A 59 -29.67 -0.66 3.89
CA THR A 59 -29.92 0.54 3.08
C THR A 59 -30.35 1.67 4.02
N PRO A 60 -30.33 2.94 3.57
CA PRO A 60 -30.86 4.05 4.36
C PRO A 60 -32.24 3.71 4.94
N LEU A 61 -32.46 4.06 6.21
CA LEU A 61 -33.67 3.69 6.95
C LEU A 61 -34.92 4.28 6.26
N PRO A 62 -36.05 3.55 6.12
CA PRO A 62 -37.19 3.97 5.30
C PRO A 62 -37.88 5.29 5.69
N ASN A 63 -37.61 5.84 6.89
CA ASN A 63 -38.22 7.06 7.42
C ASN A 63 -37.22 8.14 7.84
N GLU A 64 -35.93 7.89 7.67
CA GLU A 64 -34.93 8.94 7.71
C GLU A 64 -34.64 9.26 6.24
N GLN A 65 -35.07 10.45 5.77
CA GLN A 65 -34.24 11.11 4.76
C GLN A 65 -32.83 10.94 5.27
N GLU A 66 -31.90 10.41 4.42
CA GLU A 66 -30.47 10.37 4.73
C GLU A 66 -30.20 11.50 5.69
N THR A 67 -29.76 11.21 6.92
CA THR A 67 -29.18 12.28 7.73
C THR A 67 -27.98 12.75 6.92
N ASP A 68 -28.23 13.65 5.96
CA ASP A 68 -27.28 14.36 5.10
C ASP A 68 -26.31 15.15 5.98
N ASN A 69 -26.64 15.25 7.26
CA ASN A 69 -25.75 15.69 8.29
C ASN A 69 -24.73 14.61 8.65
N GLU A 70 -23.61 14.60 7.91
CA GLU A 70 -22.41 13.82 8.20
C GLU A 70 -21.95 13.97 9.67
N VAL A 71 -22.11 15.14 10.29
CA VAL A 71 -21.75 15.35 11.71
C VAL A 71 -22.50 14.38 12.63
N VAL A 72 -23.80 14.21 12.40
CA VAL A 72 -24.66 13.29 13.17
C VAL A 72 -24.23 11.85 12.92
N LYS A 73 -24.00 11.47 11.66
CA LYS A 73 -23.55 10.13 11.28
C LYS A 73 -22.25 9.74 11.99
N TRP A 74 -21.21 10.56 11.87
CA TRP A 74 -19.92 10.31 12.51
C TRP A 74 -20.01 10.31 14.04
N THR A 75 -20.85 11.17 14.61
CA THR A 75 -21.09 11.21 16.06
C THR A 75 -21.80 9.94 16.54
N ASN A 76 -22.79 9.45 15.82
CA ASN A 76 -23.48 8.19 16.14
C ASN A 76 -22.53 6.99 16.07
N ILE A 77 -21.65 6.95 15.06
CA ILE A 77 -20.61 5.93 14.93
C ILE A 77 -19.66 5.98 16.13
N TYR A 78 -19.21 7.18 16.52
CA TYR A 78 -18.35 7.35 17.68
C TYR A 78 -19.03 6.88 18.97
N GLN A 79 -20.28 7.28 19.19
CA GLN A 79 -21.05 6.86 20.36
C GLN A 79 -21.30 5.34 20.38
N ALA A 80 -21.58 4.72 19.24
CA ALA A 80 -21.74 3.28 19.13
C ALA A 80 -20.46 2.54 19.53
N ALA A 81 -19.30 3.02 19.08
CA ALA A 81 -18.00 2.47 19.47
C ALA A 81 -17.73 2.65 20.97
N LEU A 82 -18.05 3.81 21.55
CA LEU A 82 -17.91 4.06 22.99
C LEU A 82 -18.79 3.12 23.83
N ARG A 83 -20.02 2.83 23.39
CA ARG A 83 -20.94 1.92 24.08
C ARG A 83 -20.50 0.46 24.02
N ASN A 84 -19.96 0.03 22.89
CA ASN A 84 -19.57 -1.37 22.69
C ASN A 84 -18.21 -1.70 23.32
N ALA A 85 -17.27 -0.76 23.27
CA ALA A 85 -15.91 -0.97 23.76
C ALA A 85 -15.72 -0.26 25.11
N GLU A 86 -16.49 -0.70 26.10
CA GLU A 86 -16.37 -0.21 27.47
C GLU A 86 -14.91 -0.41 27.92
N GLN A 87 -14.25 0.69 28.32
CA GLN A 87 -12.83 0.71 28.68
C GLN A 87 -11.81 0.54 27.54
N ALA A 88 -12.21 0.67 26.27
CA ALA A 88 -11.26 0.81 25.18
C ALA A 88 -10.96 2.30 24.87
N LYS A 89 -9.71 2.58 24.54
CA LYS A 89 -9.26 3.90 24.08
C LYS A 89 -9.38 4.01 22.58
N ILE A 90 -10.30 4.85 22.09
CA ILE A 90 -10.48 5.10 20.67
C ILE A 90 -9.29 5.88 20.12
N LYS A 91 -8.68 5.36 19.03
CA LYS A 91 -7.50 5.94 18.38
C LYS A 91 -7.83 6.57 17.03
N SER A 92 -8.78 6.00 16.29
CA SER A 92 -9.21 6.54 15.01
C SER A 92 -10.55 5.99 14.57
N ILE A 93 -11.29 6.75 13.77
CA ILE A 93 -12.47 6.31 13.03
C ILE A 93 -12.18 6.57 11.55
N SER A 94 -12.42 5.61 10.66
CA SER A 94 -12.22 5.78 9.22
C SER A 94 -13.35 5.15 8.42
N SER A 95 -13.82 5.86 7.40
CA SER A 95 -14.65 5.28 6.35
C SER A 95 -13.78 4.34 5.49
N MET A 96 -14.40 3.31 4.94
CA MET A 96 -13.73 2.33 4.08
C MET A 96 -14.04 2.54 2.59
N GLY A 97 -14.66 3.69 2.26
CA GLY A 97 -14.86 4.20 0.90
C GLY A 97 -16.00 3.58 0.08
N HIS A 98 -16.76 2.63 0.63
CA HIS A 98 -17.82 1.93 -0.10
C HIS A 98 -19.06 1.71 0.78
N ASP A 99 -20.23 1.77 0.15
CA ASP A 99 -21.54 1.61 0.79
C ASP A 99 -21.74 0.25 1.47
N ASN A 100 -21.02 -0.78 0.99
CA ASN A 100 -21.11 -2.14 1.52
C ASN A 100 -20.11 -2.41 2.67
N PHE A 101 -19.34 -1.39 3.08
CA PHE A 101 -18.40 -1.50 4.19
C PHE A 101 -18.91 -0.78 5.42
N THR A 102 -18.67 -1.39 6.58
CA THR A 102 -18.82 -0.72 7.87
C THR A 102 -17.70 0.31 8.08
N TYR A 103 -17.94 1.26 8.98
CA TYR A 103 -16.89 2.14 9.48
C TYR A 103 -15.95 1.35 10.36
N ARG A 104 -14.66 1.66 10.24
CA ARG A 104 -13.61 1.02 11.02
C ARG A 104 -13.17 1.96 12.13
N VAL A 105 -13.32 1.51 13.38
CA VAL A 105 -12.85 2.21 14.57
C VAL A 105 -11.68 1.44 15.16
N ARG A 106 -10.49 2.05 15.20
CA ARG A 106 -9.34 1.45 15.89
C ARG A 106 -9.41 1.81 17.36
N ALA A 107 -9.44 0.80 18.22
CA ALA A 107 -9.45 0.98 19.66
C ALA A 107 -8.39 0.12 20.33
N GLN A 108 -7.84 0.60 21.44
CA GLN A 108 -6.96 -0.15 22.32
C GLN A 108 -7.76 -0.67 23.50
N PHE A 109 -7.83 -1.99 23.66
CA PHE A 109 -8.57 -2.64 24.73
C PHE A 109 -7.73 -2.72 26.02
N PRO A 110 -8.35 -2.98 27.18
CA PRO A 110 -7.65 -3.12 28.46
C PRO A 110 -6.57 -4.22 28.49
N ASP A 111 -6.67 -5.21 27.59
CA ASP A 111 -5.64 -6.24 27.38
C ASP A 111 -4.36 -5.72 26.70
N GLY A 112 -4.30 -4.42 26.41
CA GLY A 112 -3.20 -3.74 25.74
C GLY A 112 -3.17 -3.94 24.23
N LYS A 113 -4.10 -4.72 23.66
CA LYS A 113 -4.15 -5.04 22.24
C LYS A 113 -5.06 -4.05 21.52
N ASP A 114 -4.60 -3.63 20.35
CA ASP A 114 -5.43 -2.89 19.42
C ASP A 114 -6.33 -3.86 18.65
N ARG A 115 -7.56 -3.44 18.36
CA ARG A 115 -8.50 -4.14 17.46
C ARG A 115 -9.26 -3.12 16.61
N PHE A 116 -9.86 -3.60 15.54
CA PHE A 116 -10.77 -2.82 14.71
C PHE A 116 -12.21 -3.18 15.06
N ILE A 117 -12.92 -2.25 15.67
CA ILE A 117 -14.37 -2.32 15.88
C ILE A 117 -15.04 -1.88 14.58
N HIS A 118 -16.06 -2.61 14.14
CA HIS A 118 -16.80 -2.33 12.94
C HIS A 118 -18.21 -1.84 13.28
N VAL A 119 -18.59 -0.70 12.71
CA VAL A 119 -19.88 -0.05 12.98
C VAL A 119 -20.63 0.13 11.67
N ASP A 120 -21.86 -0.38 11.62
CA ASP A 120 -22.74 -0.22 10.47
C ASP A 120 -23.04 1.27 10.23
N GLN A 121 -22.90 1.72 8.99
CA GLN A 121 -23.02 3.14 8.65
C GLN A 121 -24.46 3.63 8.53
N TYR A 122 -25.44 2.72 8.51
CA TYR A 122 -26.86 3.00 8.38
C TYR A 122 -27.62 2.73 9.68
N THR A 123 -27.31 1.64 10.39
CA THR A 123 -28.00 1.29 11.65
C THR A 123 -27.28 1.79 12.91
N TYR A 124 -26.01 2.19 12.78
CA TYR A 124 -25.12 2.52 13.90
C TYR A 124 -24.94 1.38 14.91
N GLU A 125 -25.23 0.15 14.51
CA GLU A 125 -24.97 -1.04 15.31
C GLU A 125 -23.53 -1.50 15.13
N VAL A 126 -22.92 -2.00 16.20
CA VAL A 126 -21.60 -2.61 16.15
C VAL A 126 -21.74 -4.04 15.65
N THR A 127 -21.14 -4.34 14.50
CA THR A 127 -21.18 -5.65 13.87
C THR A 127 -20.16 -6.63 14.46
N GLY A 128 -19.13 -6.12 15.14
CA GLY A 128 -18.14 -6.91 15.88
C GLY A 128 -16.76 -6.24 15.88
N ASP A 129 -15.77 -6.91 16.49
CA ASP A 129 -14.37 -6.51 16.45
C ASP A 129 -13.48 -7.57 15.79
N ILE A 130 -12.51 -7.10 15.00
CA ILE A 130 -11.53 -7.96 14.31
C ILE A 130 -10.10 -7.60 14.74
N PRO A 131 -9.15 -8.56 14.67
CA PRO A 131 -7.76 -8.29 15.01
C PRO A 131 -7.12 -7.28 14.04
N ILE A 132 -6.09 -6.56 14.50
CA ILE A 132 -5.33 -5.62 13.65
C ILE A 132 -4.57 -6.33 12.52
N LEU A 133 -4.17 -7.59 12.73
CA LEU A 133 -3.50 -8.40 11.71
C LEU A 133 -4.54 -9.02 10.78
N THR A 134 -5.07 -8.21 9.87
CA THR A 134 -5.95 -8.66 8.78
C THR A 134 -5.15 -9.13 7.56
N VAL A 135 -5.82 -9.64 6.52
CA VAL A 135 -5.18 -10.01 5.24
C VAL A 135 -4.54 -8.77 4.61
N GLN A 136 -5.23 -7.62 4.65
CA GLN A 136 -4.67 -6.32 4.26
C GLN A 136 -3.37 -6.00 4.99
N ARG A 137 -3.38 -6.09 6.33
CA ARG A 137 -2.21 -5.76 7.12
C ARG A 137 -1.05 -6.70 6.83
N PHE A 138 -1.33 -8.00 6.75
CA PHE A 138 -0.34 -9.03 6.47
C PHE A 138 0.36 -8.79 5.12
N PHE A 139 -0.40 -8.69 4.03
CA PHE A 139 0.20 -8.54 2.69
C PHE A 139 0.88 -7.18 2.51
N ARG A 140 0.35 -6.11 3.12
CA ARG A 140 1.01 -4.80 3.10
C ARG A 140 2.36 -4.83 3.84
N ASP A 141 2.40 -5.38 5.05
CA ASP A 141 3.64 -5.46 5.83
C ASP A 141 4.66 -6.42 5.18
N PHE A 142 4.18 -7.52 4.59
CA PHE A 142 5.04 -8.43 3.84
C PHE A 142 5.60 -7.78 2.57
N HIS A 143 4.77 -7.09 1.79
CA HIS A 143 5.22 -6.37 0.59
C HIS A 143 6.19 -5.24 0.92
N ARG A 144 5.82 -4.37 1.87
CA ARG A 144 6.54 -3.13 2.17
C ARG A 144 7.85 -3.36 2.93
N TYR A 145 7.87 -4.36 3.80
CA TYR A 145 8.98 -4.57 4.73
C TYR A 145 9.59 -5.96 4.68
N LEU A 146 8.98 -6.93 3.98
CA LEU A 146 9.32 -8.35 4.09
C LEU A 146 9.31 -8.83 5.57
N PHE A 147 8.42 -8.25 6.38
CA PHE A 147 8.37 -8.41 7.85
C PHE A 147 9.65 -8.03 8.61
N MET A 148 10.60 -7.35 7.97
CA MET A 148 11.76 -6.77 8.65
C MET A 148 11.38 -5.44 9.34
N PRO A 149 12.19 -4.95 10.30
CA PRO A 149 12.04 -3.62 10.85
C PRO A 149 12.01 -2.55 9.75
N ASN A 150 11.20 -1.50 9.93
CA ASN A 150 10.94 -0.49 8.89
C ASN A 150 12.22 0.14 8.28
N TYR A 151 13.25 0.36 9.10
CA TYR A 151 14.52 0.97 8.71
C TYR A 151 15.40 0.06 7.84
N LEU A 152 15.12 -1.25 7.80
CA LEU A 152 15.79 -2.22 6.91
C LEU A 152 14.86 -2.64 5.77
N GLY A 153 13.61 -2.96 6.09
CA GLY A 153 12.66 -3.54 5.15
C GLY A 153 12.32 -2.62 4.00
N LEU A 154 11.94 -1.38 4.30
CA LEU A 154 11.53 -0.41 3.28
C LEU A 154 12.65 -0.10 2.27
N PRO A 155 13.88 0.26 2.69
CA PRO A 155 14.96 0.49 1.74
C PRO A 155 15.35 -0.78 0.96
N THR A 156 15.25 -1.97 1.58
CA THR A 156 15.54 -3.24 0.89
C THR A 156 14.54 -3.49 -0.23
N VAL A 157 13.23 -3.39 0.05
CA VAL A 157 12.18 -3.63 -0.95
C VAL A 157 12.24 -2.59 -2.06
N THR A 158 12.36 -1.31 -1.72
CA THR A 158 12.41 -0.23 -2.72
C THR A 158 13.68 -0.27 -3.57
N PHE A 159 14.79 -0.83 -3.07
CA PHE A 159 16.00 -1.08 -3.87
C PHE A 159 15.75 -2.05 -5.04
N PHE A 160 14.83 -3.01 -4.89
CA PHE A 160 14.45 -3.91 -6.00
C PHE A 160 13.79 -3.16 -7.16
N ALA A 161 13.31 -1.92 -6.98
CA ALA A 161 12.84 -1.10 -8.09
C ALA A 161 13.97 -0.71 -9.07
N PHE A 162 15.22 -0.56 -8.61
CA PHE A 162 16.36 -0.39 -9.53
C PHE A 162 16.61 -1.65 -10.35
N ILE A 163 16.49 -2.82 -9.72
CA ILE A 163 16.60 -4.11 -10.39
C ILE A 163 15.48 -4.29 -11.43
N LEU A 164 14.26 -3.88 -11.07
CA LEU A 164 13.11 -3.85 -11.97
C LEU A 164 13.35 -2.90 -13.15
N ALA A 165 13.89 -1.70 -12.90
CA ALA A 165 14.24 -0.73 -13.95
C ALA A 165 15.32 -1.25 -14.90
N ILE A 166 16.37 -1.91 -14.38
CA ILE A 166 17.40 -2.57 -15.19
C ILE A 166 16.77 -3.69 -16.02
N SER A 167 15.87 -4.48 -15.42
CA SER A 167 15.16 -5.56 -16.11
C SER A 167 14.26 -5.03 -17.24
N LEU A 168 13.53 -3.94 -16.98
CA LEU A 168 12.72 -3.22 -17.96
C LEU A 168 13.59 -2.73 -19.13
N TYR A 169 14.65 -1.96 -18.83
CA TYR A 169 15.55 -1.41 -19.85
C TYR A 169 16.18 -2.51 -20.72
N THR A 170 16.73 -3.54 -20.07
CA THR A 170 17.39 -4.64 -20.77
C THR A 170 16.39 -5.50 -21.56
N GLY A 171 15.18 -5.72 -21.04
CA GLY A 171 14.09 -6.44 -21.72
C GLY A 171 13.62 -5.73 -22.99
N ILE A 172 13.40 -4.42 -22.90
CA ILE A 172 13.09 -3.54 -24.02
C ILE A 172 14.16 -3.64 -25.12
N LYS A 173 15.44 -3.50 -24.75
CA LYS A 173 16.56 -3.49 -25.72
C LYS A 173 16.85 -4.86 -26.34
N THR A 174 16.47 -5.94 -25.67
CA THR A 174 16.73 -7.32 -26.15
C THR A 174 15.57 -7.92 -26.92
N THR A 175 14.34 -7.42 -26.70
CA THR A 175 13.17 -7.81 -27.46
C THR A 175 13.28 -7.31 -28.90
N ARG A 176 13.29 -8.25 -29.86
CA ARG A 176 13.33 -7.96 -31.30
C ARG A 176 11.92 -7.96 -31.88
N ASN A 177 11.68 -7.10 -32.87
CA ASN A 177 10.43 -7.02 -33.63
C ASN A 177 9.19 -6.84 -32.75
N TRP A 178 9.12 -5.71 -32.04
CA TRP A 178 8.05 -5.46 -31.07
C TRP A 178 6.66 -5.59 -31.68
N LYS A 179 6.47 -5.12 -32.92
CA LYS A 179 5.22 -5.25 -33.69
C LYS A 179 4.65 -6.67 -33.72
N THR A 180 5.52 -7.67 -33.79
CA THR A 180 5.11 -9.08 -33.76
C THR A 180 5.00 -9.60 -32.33
N ALA A 181 5.90 -9.17 -31.44
CA ALA A 181 5.95 -9.64 -30.06
C ALA A 181 4.72 -9.20 -29.23
N ILE A 182 4.07 -8.08 -29.59
CA ILE A 182 2.86 -7.59 -28.91
C ILE A 182 1.59 -8.38 -29.22
N THR A 183 1.60 -9.30 -30.19
CA THR A 183 0.39 -10.08 -30.57
C THR A 183 0.64 -11.57 -30.74
N ARG A 184 1.90 -12.01 -30.85
CA ARG A 184 2.22 -13.39 -31.19
C ARG A 184 2.18 -14.31 -29.97
N LEU A 185 1.37 -15.36 -30.06
CA LEU A 185 1.34 -16.47 -29.11
C LEU A 185 1.40 -17.82 -29.86
N ARG A 186 2.49 -18.58 -29.71
CA ARG A 186 2.63 -19.90 -30.33
C ARG A 186 2.35 -21.02 -29.34
N LEU A 187 1.14 -21.57 -29.39
CA LEU A 187 0.70 -22.66 -28.50
C LEU A 187 1.32 -24.03 -28.87
N ASN A 188 1.49 -24.31 -30.17
CA ASN A 188 1.87 -25.64 -30.66
C ASN A 188 3.39 -25.84 -30.88
N GLN A 189 4.23 -24.96 -30.32
CA GLN A 189 5.69 -24.95 -30.56
C GLN A 189 6.49 -25.34 -29.30
N GLY A 190 5.81 -25.96 -28.33
CA GLY A 190 6.38 -26.40 -27.07
C GLY A 190 6.44 -25.31 -25.99
N SER A 191 6.41 -25.75 -24.73
CA SER A 191 6.29 -24.88 -23.55
C SER A 191 7.37 -23.79 -23.42
N ARG A 192 8.60 -24.04 -23.89
CA ARG A 192 9.67 -23.03 -23.87
C ARG A 192 9.38 -21.85 -24.79
N VAL A 193 8.83 -22.12 -25.97
CA VAL A 193 8.46 -21.08 -26.94
C VAL A 193 7.25 -20.31 -26.43
N LEU A 194 6.26 -21.02 -25.88
CA LEU A 194 5.08 -20.43 -25.25
C LEU A 194 5.46 -19.45 -24.14
N PHE A 195 6.29 -19.86 -23.17
CA PHE A 195 6.73 -18.95 -22.10
C PHE A 195 7.53 -17.77 -22.63
N SER A 196 8.33 -17.95 -23.68
CA SER A 196 9.04 -16.84 -24.31
C SER A 196 8.11 -15.85 -25.00
N ASP A 197 7.00 -16.31 -25.58
CA ASP A 197 6.01 -15.45 -26.22
C ASP A 197 5.19 -14.72 -25.16
N LEU A 198 4.70 -15.43 -24.14
CA LEU A 198 3.99 -14.85 -22.99
C LEU A 198 4.83 -13.80 -22.25
N HIS A 199 6.12 -14.07 -21.99
CA HIS A 199 7.00 -13.14 -21.29
C HIS A 199 7.18 -11.83 -22.07
N LYS A 200 7.28 -11.88 -23.40
CA LYS A 200 7.38 -10.67 -24.21
C LYS A 200 6.05 -9.95 -24.32
N LEU A 201 4.97 -10.70 -24.51
CA LEU A 201 3.62 -10.17 -24.62
C LEU A 201 3.26 -9.38 -23.36
N ILE A 202 3.26 -10.04 -22.19
CA ILE A 202 2.92 -9.43 -20.90
C ILE A 202 3.88 -8.26 -20.60
N GLY A 203 5.18 -8.44 -20.86
CA GLY A 203 6.18 -7.39 -20.63
C GLY A 203 5.95 -6.12 -21.44
N LEU A 204 5.59 -6.25 -22.72
CA LEU A 204 5.34 -5.11 -23.60
C LEU A 204 4.00 -4.42 -23.29
N TRP A 205 2.96 -5.18 -22.96
CA TRP A 205 1.65 -4.61 -22.61
C TRP A 205 1.66 -3.92 -21.23
N SER A 206 2.55 -4.33 -20.34
CA SER A 206 2.65 -3.78 -18.98
C SER A 206 3.65 -2.61 -18.84
N LEU A 207 4.25 -2.12 -19.93
CA LEU A 207 5.36 -1.15 -19.87
C LEU A 207 5.03 0.11 -19.07
N TRP A 208 3.83 0.67 -19.26
CA TRP A 208 3.38 1.85 -18.51
C TRP A 208 3.30 1.57 -17.01
N PHE A 209 2.79 0.40 -16.63
CA PHE A 209 2.66 -0.02 -15.24
C PHE A 209 4.02 -0.22 -14.58
N PHE A 210 4.99 -0.83 -15.29
CA PHE A 210 6.37 -0.91 -14.83
C PHE A 210 6.95 0.46 -14.47
N VAL A 211 6.72 1.47 -15.33
CA VAL A 211 7.21 2.83 -15.10
C VAL A 211 6.59 3.42 -13.83
N VAL A 212 5.26 3.29 -13.66
CA VAL A 212 4.55 3.76 -12.46
C VAL A 212 5.11 3.11 -11.19
N ILE A 213 5.26 1.77 -11.17
CA ILE A 213 5.77 1.04 -10.01
C ILE A 213 7.22 1.38 -9.71
N VAL A 214 8.08 1.51 -10.73
CA VAL A 214 9.49 1.93 -10.53
C VAL A 214 9.57 3.32 -9.93
N ILE A 215 8.86 4.29 -10.50
CA ILE A 215 8.90 5.69 -10.05
C ILE A 215 8.38 5.83 -8.63
N THR A 216 7.21 5.25 -8.33
CA THR A 216 6.61 5.30 -6.99
C THR A 216 7.48 4.59 -5.95
N SER A 217 8.11 3.45 -6.30
CA SER A 217 9.03 2.76 -5.39
C SER A 217 10.31 3.55 -5.11
N TRP A 218 10.88 4.21 -6.13
CA TRP A 218 12.01 5.12 -5.94
C TRP A 218 11.60 6.34 -5.10
N TRP A 219 10.37 6.83 -5.28
CA TRP A 219 9.84 7.91 -4.45
C TRP A 219 9.76 7.49 -2.98
N TYR A 220 9.27 6.29 -2.66
CA TYR A 220 9.28 5.79 -1.28
C TYR A 220 10.68 5.68 -0.68
N LEU A 221 11.68 5.28 -1.47
CA LEU A 221 13.07 5.28 -1.01
C LEU A 221 13.58 6.69 -0.73
N PHE A 222 13.23 7.64 -1.60
CA PHE A 222 13.59 9.04 -1.44
C PHE A 222 12.91 9.67 -0.21
N GLU A 223 11.60 9.48 -0.04
CA GLU A 223 10.82 9.92 1.13
C GLU A 223 11.42 9.35 2.42
N PHE A 224 11.76 8.05 2.43
CA PHE A 224 12.44 7.42 3.57
C PHE A 224 13.80 8.04 3.85
N GLY A 225 14.66 8.20 2.84
CA GLY A 225 15.98 8.79 2.99
C GLY A 225 15.93 10.24 3.50
N SER A 226 15.00 11.03 2.98
CA SER A 226 14.74 12.40 3.47
C SER A 226 14.29 12.40 4.93
N ALA A 227 13.38 11.50 5.33
CA ALA A 227 12.94 11.39 6.71
C ALA A 227 14.07 11.00 7.68
N VAL A 228 15.01 10.13 7.26
CA VAL A 228 16.17 9.72 8.06
C VAL A 228 17.12 10.88 8.37
N ILE A 229 17.29 11.82 7.43
CA ILE A 229 18.12 13.02 7.63
C ILE A 229 17.34 14.21 8.25
N GLY A 230 16.12 13.98 8.73
CA GLY A 230 15.30 14.99 9.41
C GLY A 230 14.36 15.81 8.51
N ASN A 231 14.34 15.55 7.20
CA ASN A 231 13.50 16.27 6.25
C ASN A 231 12.22 15.49 5.95
N ARG A 232 11.13 15.78 6.67
CA ARG A 232 9.81 15.19 6.40
C ARG A 232 9.03 16.07 5.43
N PHE A 233 8.46 15.46 4.38
CA PHE A 233 7.64 16.19 3.39
C PHE A 233 6.27 16.57 3.96
N ALA A 234 5.67 15.68 4.75
CA ALA A 234 4.46 15.99 5.49
C ALA A 234 4.79 16.97 6.63
N PRO A 235 4.02 18.06 6.80
CA PRO A 235 4.21 18.98 7.90
C PRO A 235 3.96 18.28 9.24
N SER A 236 4.62 18.77 10.29
CA SER A 236 4.36 18.28 11.64
C SER A 236 2.95 18.67 12.06
N ALA A 237 2.28 17.78 12.79
CA ALA A 237 0.99 18.12 13.38
C ALA A 237 1.14 19.33 14.32
N PRO A 238 0.20 20.29 14.28
CA PRO A 238 0.21 21.41 15.20
C PRO A 238 0.07 20.92 16.64
N LYS A 239 0.64 21.66 17.58
CA LYS A 239 0.43 21.40 19.02
C LYS A 239 -0.86 22.09 19.46
N ALA A 240 -1.69 21.36 20.18
CA ALA A 240 -2.87 21.87 20.86
C ALA A 240 -2.55 22.21 22.33
N SER A 241 -3.52 22.81 23.02
CA SER A 241 -3.45 23.02 24.46
C SER A 241 -3.34 21.70 25.24
N LEU A 242 -2.86 21.79 26.48
CA LEU A 242 -2.68 20.63 27.35
C LEU A 242 -4.04 20.00 27.71
N ILE A 243 -4.21 18.73 27.39
CA ILE A 243 -5.34 17.90 27.83
C ILE A 243 -5.03 17.41 29.25
N THR A 244 -5.65 18.01 30.27
CA THR A 244 -5.37 17.74 31.70
C THR A 244 -5.61 16.28 32.10
N ASN A 245 -6.61 15.62 31.51
CA ASN A 245 -6.98 14.23 31.83
C ASN A 245 -6.73 13.27 30.66
N PHE A 246 -5.60 13.41 29.96
CA PHE A 246 -5.31 12.62 28.77
C PHE A 246 -5.27 11.08 28.99
N GLU A 247 -4.96 10.66 30.22
CA GLU A 247 -4.89 9.25 30.62
C GLU A 247 -6.28 8.61 30.83
N GLU A 248 -7.36 9.38 30.75
CA GLU A 248 -8.71 8.82 30.68
C GLU A 248 -8.88 7.96 29.42
N LEU A 249 -9.80 6.99 29.51
CA LEU A 249 -10.09 6.02 28.44
C LEU A 249 -10.37 6.71 27.11
N ASN A 250 -11.19 7.76 27.12
CA ASN A 250 -11.51 8.55 25.94
C ASN A 250 -11.46 10.05 26.31
N PRO A 251 -10.36 10.75 25.99
CA PRO A 251 -10.18 12.16 26.39
C PRO A 251 -11.11 13.14 25.64
N VAL A 252 -11.98 12.63 24.76
CA VAL A 252 -12.91 13.40 23.93
C VAL A 252 -14.33 12.89 24.21
N SER A 253 -15.18 13.73 24.80
CA SER A 253 -16.60 13.38 24.98
C SER A 253 -17.36 13.37 23.64
N ALA A 254 -18.53 12.71 23.59
CA ALA A 254 -19.35 12.69 22.37
C ALA A 254 -19.81 14.09 21.94
N ASN A 255 -20.10 14.99 22.87
CA ASN A 255 -20.47 16.37 22.57
C ASN A 255 -19.27 17.16 22.03
N GLN A 256 -18.09 17.04 22.65
CA GLN A 256 -16.87 17.66 22.12
C GLN A 256 -16.53 17.15 20.72
N PHE A 257 -16.74 15.86 20.45
CA PHE A 257 -16.55 15.29 19.12
C PHE A 257 -17.52 15.90 18.12
N TYR A 258 -18.82 16.00 18.47
CA TYR A 258 -19.84 16.64 17.64
C TYR A 258 -19.46 18.08 17.30
N ASP A 259 -19.19 18.91 18.32
CA ASP A 259 -18.89 20.34 18.15
C ASP A 259 -17.60 20.54 17.32
N ALA A 260 -16.57 19.72 17.59
CA ALA A 260 -15.34 19.75 16.82
C ALA A 260 -15.58 19.36 15.36
N PHE A 261 -16.33 18.28 15.11
CA PHE A 261 -16.65 17.83 13.76
C PHE A 261 -17.43 18.92 13.01
N GLU A 262 -18.48 19.48 13.62
CA GLU A 262 -19.29 20.56 13.05
C GLU A 262 -18.44 21.75 12.61
N SER A 263 -17.49 22.18 13.45
CA SER A 263 -16.57 23.28 13.12
C SER A 263 -15.70 23.02 11.88
N THR A 264 -15.45 21.75 11.55
CA THR A 264 -14.53 21.37 10.46
C THR A 264 -15.20 21.27 9.10
N VAL A 265 -16.49 20.93 9.04
CA VAL A 265 -17.18 20.57 7.78
C VAL A 265 -17.03 21.65 6.71
N GLN A 266 -17.15 22.92 7.11
CA GLN A 266 -17.08 24.07 6.21
C GLN A 266 -15.70 24.74 6.14
N THR A 267 -14.67 24.15 6.76
CA THR A 267 -13.32 24.75 6.80
C THR A 267 -12.59 24.63 5.46
N ILE A 268 -12.81 23.54 4.72
CA ILE A 268 -12.20 23.28 3.41
C ILE A 268 -13.31 23.15 2.37
N ASP A 269 -13.16 23.84 1.24
CA ASP A 269 -14.13 23.75 0.14
C ASP A 269 -14.12 22.35 -0.50
N ASP A 270 -15.31 21.81 -0.80
CA ASP A 270 -15.52 20.57 -1.56
C ASP A 270 -14.72 19.34 -1.07
N TRP A 271 -14.49 19.24 0.24
CA TRP A 271 -13.87 18.08 0.86
C TRP A 271 -14.89 17.14 1.52
N GLN A 272 -14.52 15.87 1.62
CA GLN A 272 -15.24 14.85 2.36
C GLN A 272 -14.32 14.25 3.40
N ILE A 273 -14.71 14.32 4.67
CA ILE A 273 -13.97 13.73 5.78
C ILE A 273 -14.08 12.20 5.66
N THR A 274 -12.94 11.53 5.59
CA THR A 274 -12.85 10.06 5.50
C THR A 274 -12.24 9.43 6.74
N SER A 275 -11.61 10.21 7.61
CA SER A 275 -11.03 9.69 8.85
C SER A 275 -10.89 10.77 9.91
N VAL A 276 -11.04 10.36 11.16
CA VAL A 276 -10.75 11.14 12.36
C VAL A 276 -9.70 10.41 13.20
N LEU A 277 -8.61 11.11 13.53
CA LEU A 277 -7.51 10.62 14.36
C LEU A 277 -7.58 11.30 15.72
N PHE A 278 -7.73 10.49 16.77
CA PHE A 278 -7.86 10.98 18.14
C PHE A 278 -6.50 11.40 18.70
N PRO A 279 -6.46 12.34 19.68
CA PRO A 279 -5.24 12.75 20.34
C PRO A 279 -4.39 11.56 20.82
N SER A 280 -3.14 11.51 20.36
CA SER A 280 -2.18 10.45 20.73
C SER A 280 -1.22 10.87 21.85
N SER A 281 -1.23 12.15 22.23
CA SER A 281 -0.54 12.71 23.38
C SER A 281 -1.38 13.81 24.02
N ASN A 282 -0.98 14.25 25.21
CA ASN A 282 -1.65 15.32 25.95
C ASN A 282 -1.57 16.72 25.31
N THR A 283 -0.89 16.88 24.17
CA THR A 283 -0.86 18.14 23.39
C THR A 283 -1.22 17.91 21.92
N ALA A 284 -1.78 16.75 21.59
CA ALA A 284 -2.21 16.43 20.23
C ALA A 284 -3.63 16.94 19.99
N ALA A 285 -3.86 17.53 18.82
CA ALA A 285 -5.19 17.92 18.37
C ALA A 285 -6.02 16.69 17.94
N LEU A 286 -7.35 16.85 17.91
CA LEU A 286 -8.24 15.95 17.19
C LEU A 286 -8.11 16.29 15.70
N ARG A 287 -7.70 15.32 14.88
CA ARG A 287 -7.37 15.54 13.47
C ARG A 287 -8.40 14.90 12.56
N PHE A 288 -9.02 15.72 11.72
CA PHE A 288 -9.91 15.31 10.64
C PHE A 288 -9.10 15.26 9.35
N THR A 289 -9.23 14.18 8.57
CA THR A 289 -8.59 14.01 7.26
C THR A 289 -9.61 13.62 6.22
N GLY A 290 -9.39 14.03 4.97
CA GLY A 290 -10.37 13.82 3.93
C GLY A 290 -9.84 13.92 2.51
N VAL A 291 -10.72 13.56 1.58
CA VAL A 291 -10.49 13.69 0.14
C VAL A 291 -11.15 14.96 -0.36
N GLY A 292 -10.60 15.54 -1.42
CA GLY A 292 -11.23 16.63 -2.15
C GLY A 292 -11.56 16.19 -3.57
N SER A 293 -11.76 17.14 -4.47
CA SER A 293 -12.08 16.88 -5.89
C SER A 293 -11.02 16.10 -6.67
N ASN A 294 -9.76 16.08 -6.21
CA ASN A 294 -8.67 15.37 -6.86
C ASN A 294 -8.49 13.96 -6.24
N PRO A 295 -8.92 12.88 -6.93
CA PRO A 295 -8.87 11.51 -6.39
C PRO A 295 -7.45 10.91 -6.39
N LEU A 296 -6.47 11.61 -6.99
CA LEU A 296 -5.08 11.17 -7.06
C LEU A 296 -4.24 11.66 -5.88
N LEU A 297 -4.83 12.32 -4.89
CA LEU A 297 -4.19 12.68 -3.63
C LEU A 297 -4.56 11.67 -2.53
N ARG A 298 -3.66 11.47 -1.56
CA ARG A 298 -4.00 10.70 -0.35
C ARG A 298 -5.08 11.41 0.46
N GLU A 299 -5.83 10.64 1.26
CA GLU A 299 -6.82 11.16 2.20
C GLU A 299 -6.22 12.12 3.24
N ARG A 300 -4.92 12.03 3.52
CA ARG A 300 -4.24 12.97 4.42
C ARG A 300 -3.79 14.27 3.75
N ALA A 301 -4.15 14.49 2.49
CA ALA A 301 -3.84 15.73 1.78
C ALA A 301 -4.68 16.90 2.31
N HIS A 302 -5.94 16.65 2.66
CA HIS A 302 -6.78 17.61 3.37
C HIS A 302 -6.80 17.22 4.83
N SER A 303 -6.50 18.17 5.72
CA SER A 303 -6.67 17.93 7.15
C SER A 303 -6.99 19.20 7.92
N VAL A 304 -7.87 19.06 8.92
CA VAL A 304 -8.18 20.10 9.89
C VAL A 304 -7.88 19.55 11.28
N ASP A 305 -7.09 20.29 12.06
CA ASP A 305 -6.68 19.94 13.41
C ASP A 305 -7.43 20.84 14.40
N VAL A 306 -8.20 20.26 15.32
CA VAL A 306 -9.01 20.97 16.33
C VAL A 306 -8.46 20.71 17.72
N ASP A 307 -8.25 21.79 18.49
CA ASP A 307 -7.93 21.72 19.91
C ASP A 307 -9.20 21.39 20.69
N ILE A 308 -9.25 20.20 21.29
CA ILE A 308 -10.47 19.72 21.94
C ILE A 308 -10.79 20.41 23.28
N THR A 309 -9.85 21.19 23.82
CA THR A 309 -10.03 21.90 25.10
C THR A 309 -10.81 23.20 24.95
N ASN A 310 -10.72 23.83 23.77
CA ASN A 310 -11.33 25.13 23.48
C ASN A 310 -12.06 25.18 22.13
N LEU A 311 -12.06 24.07 21.37
CA LEU A 311 -12.68 23.89 20.06
C LEU A 311 -12.14 24.79 18.95
N ASN A 312 -10.96 25.40 19.15
CA ASN A 312 -10.33 26.20 18.11
C ASN A 312 -9.61 25.33 17.08
N ILE A 313 -9.72 25.72 15.81
CA ILE A 313 -8.92 25.14 14.73
C ILE A 313 -7.47 25.63 14.89
N VAL A 314 -6.54 24.69 15.09
CA VAL A 314 -5.12 24.96 15.31
C VAL A 314 -4.25 24.63 14.10
N GLY A 315 -4.82 23.98 13.08
CA GLY A 315 -4.14 23.75 11.82
C GLY A 315 -5.10 23.38 10.70
N VAL A 316 -4.79 23.87 9.50
CA VAL A 316 -5.47 23.52 8.26
C VAL A 316 -4.41 23.19 7.23
N GLN A 317 -4.58 22.07 6.55
CA GLN A 317 -3.72 21.62 5.46
C GLN A 317 -4.59 21.38 4.23
N GLU A 318 -4.23 22.03 3.14
CA GLU A 318 -4.89 21.87 1.85
C GLU A 318 -3.87 21.84 0.71
N PRO A 319 -4.17 21.13 -0.39
CA PRO A 319 -3.28 21.06 -1.55
C PRO A 319 -2.83 22.43 -2.08
N LYS A 320 -3.70 23.45 -2.03
CA LYS A 320 -3.41 24.82 -2.49
C LYS A 320 -2.28 25.51 -1.71
N THR A 321 -2.10 25.14 -0.44
CA THR A 321 -1.12 25.75 0.48
C THR A 321 0.10 24.84 0.74
N MET A 322 0.12 23.64 0.16
CA MET A 322 1.24 22.71 0.30
C MET A 322 2.50 23.20 -0.41
N THR A 323 3.65 22.85 0.18
CA THR A 323 4.90 22.87 -0.57
C THR A 323 4.83 21.87 -1.73
N TRP A 324 5.49 22.19 -2.85
CA TRP A 324 5.43 21.34 -4.05
C TRP A 324 5.91 19.89 -3.78
N THR A 325 6.88 19.70 -2.87
CA THR A 325 7.37 18.37 -2.48
C THR A 325 6.32 17.59 -1.70
N ASN A 326 5.62 18.24 -0.77
CA ASN A 326 4.51 17.62 -0.04
C ASN A 326 3.37 17.26 -1.01
N TYR A 327 3.00 18.20 -1.90
CA TYR A 327 1.97 17.97 -2.90
C TYR A 327 2.26 16.75 -3.79
N LEU A 328 3.50 16.62 -4.30
CA LEU A 328 3.91 15.43 -5.06
C LEU A 328 3.93 14.16 -4.21
N ASN A 329 4.27 14.26 -2.93
CA ASN A 329 4.28 13.11 -2.03
C ASN A 329 2.88 12.48 -1.91
N GLU A 330 1.82 13.29 -1.97
CA GLU A 330 0.45 12.82 -1.88
C GLU A 330 -0.02 12.05 -3.14
N TYR A 331 0.71 12.08 -4.25
CA TYR A 331 0.41 11.25 -5.43
C TYR A 331 0.95 9.82 -5.34
N ALA A 332 1.93 9.55 -4.48
CA ALA A 332 2.65 8.27 -4.52
C ALA A 332 1.76 7.07 -4.18
N ASP A 333 0.98 7.09 -3.09
CA ASP A 333 0.12 5.97 -2.72
C ASP A 333 -1.02 5.72 -3.73
N PRO A 334 -1.80 6.74 -4.17
CA PRO A 334 -2.84 6.54 -5.17
C PRO A 334 -2.30 5.91 -6.46
N LEU A 335 -1.14 6.36 -6.94
CA LEU A 335 -0.52 5.81 -8.15
C LEU A 335 0.10 4.43 -7.94
N HIS A 336 0.63 4.12 -6.75
CA HIS A 336 1.22 2.82 -6.47
C HIS A 336 0.16 1.73 -6.27
N PHE A 337 -0.93 2.05 -5.57
CA PHE A 337 -2.00 1.10 -5.25
C PHE A 337 -3.15 1.10 -6.26
N GLY A 338 -3.33 2.18 -7.01
CA GLY A 338 -4.39 2.28 -8.01
C GLY A 338 -5.79 2.41 -7.42
N TYR A 339 -5.97 3.01 -6.24
CA TYR A 339 -7.29 3.12 -5.59
C TYR A 339 -8.11 4.36 -5.98
N PHE A 340 -7.56 5.26 -6.80
CA PHE A 340 -8.17 6.55 -7.15
C PHE A 340 -9.49 6.47 -7.94
N GLY A 341 -9.81 5.33 -8.57
CA GLY A 341 -11.10 5.07 -9.21
C GLY A 341 -11.85 3.93 -8.54
N GLY A 342 -11.64 3.72 -7.24
CA GLY A 342 -12.24 2.65 -6.46
C GLY A 342 -11.81 1.26 -6.93
N LEU A 343 -12.73 0.29 -6.86
CA LEU A 343 -12.44 -1.11 -7.18
C LEU A 343 -11.97 -1.32 -8.63
N ILE A 344 -12.50 -0.54 -9.59
CA ILE A 344 -12.17 -0.70 -11.02
C ILE A 344 -10.67 -0.48 -11.25
N THR A 345 -10.12 0.61 -10.74
CA THR A 345 -8.69 0.91 -10.92
C THR A 345 -7.82 -0.06 -10.11
N LYS A 346 -8.28 -0.51 -8.95
CA LYS A 346 -7.56 -1.54 -8.16
C LYS A 346 -7.48 -2.86 -8.92
N LEU A 347 -8.54 -3.27 -9.61
CA LEU A 347 -8.55 -4.47 -10.46
C LEU A 347 -7.60 -4.34 -11.65
N ILE A 348 -7.51 -3.15 -12.26
CA ILE A 348 -6.49 -2.89 -13.30
C ILE A 348 -5.09 -3.10 -12.71
N TRP A 349 -4.80 -2.50 -11.55
CA TRP A 349 -3.52 -2.68 -10.84
C TRP A 349 -3.25 -4.14 -10.49
N PHE A 350 -4.26 -4.88 -10.06
CA PHE A 350 -4.17 -6.31 -9.77
C PHE A 350 -3.79 -7.12 -11.02
N VAL A 351 -4.45 -6.88 -12.16
CA VAL A 351 -4.17 -7.59 -13.42
C VAL A 351 -2.75 -7.33 -13.90
N PHE A 352 -2.31 -6.07 -13.90
CA PHE A 352 -0.94 -5.73 -14.30
C PHE A 352 0.10 -6.22 -13.28
N GLY A 353 -0.19 -6.17 -11.99
CA GLY A 353 0.63 -6.76 -10.92
C GLY A 353 0.79 -8.27 -11.08
N ALA A 354 -0.29 -8.99 -11.39
CA ALA A 354 -0.26 -10.41 -11.70
C ALA A 354 0.56 -10.69 -12.97
N GLY A 355 0.49 -9.81 -13.97
CA GLY A 355 1.35 -9.81 -15.14
C GLY A 355 2.84 -9.71 -14.76
N LEU A 356 3.23 -8.72 -13.95
CA LEU A 356 4.60 -8.55 -13.45
C LEU A 356 5.08 -9.77 -12.66
N THR A 357 4.23 -10.30 -11.78
CA THR A 357 4.51 -11.52 -11.02
C THR A 357 4.77 -12.71 -11.95
N THR A 358 3.93 -12.86 -12.98
CA THR A 358 4.08 -13.89 -14.02
C THR A 358 5.38 -13.71 -14.82
N LEU A 359 5.81 -12.47 -15.09
CA LEU A 359 7.09 -12.20 -15.75
C LEU A 359 8.28 -12.69 -14.93
N SER A 360 8.27 -12.47 -13.62
CA SER A 360 9.30 -13.02 -12.73
C SER A 360 9.33 -14.56 -12.80
N ALA A 361 8.16 -15.21 -12.69
CA ALA A 361 8.06 -16.67 -12.76
C ALA A 361 8.50 -17.25 -14.12
N THR A 362 8.00 -16.68 -15.23
CA THR A 362 8.33 -17.15 -16.58
C THR A 362 9.80 -16.95 -16.93
N GLY A 363 10.45 -15.88 -16.44
CA GLY A 363 11.89 -15.65 -16.59
C GLY A 363 12.74 -16.78 -16.00
N VAL A 364 12.38 -17.24 -14.80
CA VAL A 364 13.02 -18.40 -14.13
C VAL A 364 12.77 -19.67 -14.91
N LEU A 365 11.51 -19.96 -15.26
CA LEU A 365 11.13 -21.17 -15.98
C LEU A 365 11.85 -21.29 -17.34
N MET A 366 12.00 -20.18 -18.06
CA MET A 366 12.74 -20.15 -19.31
C MET A 366 14.23 -20.41 -19.12
N THR A 367 14.84 -19.85 -18.07
CA THR A 367 16.26 -20.05 -17.76
C THR A 367 16.50 -21.49 -17.32
N TRP A 368 15.68 -22.02 -16.41
CA TRP A 368 15.74 -23.40 -15.93
C TRP A 368 15.60 -24.42 -17.07
N LYS A 369 14.65 -24.22 -18.00
CA LYS A 369 14.49 -25.10 -19.17
C LYS A 369 15.65 -25.02 -20.17
N ARG A 370 16.46 -23.95 -20.16
CA ARG A 370 17.70 -23.87 -20.95
C ARG A 370 18.87 -24.53 -20.26
N THR A 371 18.90 -24.52 -18.93
CA THR A 371 19.94 -25.11 -18.10
C THR A 371 19.63 -26.56 -17.73
N LYS A 372 19.07 -27.37 -18.65
CA LYS A 372 18.99 -28.85 -18.54
C LYS A 372 20.40 -29.50 -18.57
N THR A 373 21.32 -28.95 -17.80
CA THR A 373 22.59 -29.53 -17.41
C THR A 373 22.39 -30.03 -15.99
N SER A 374 22.54 -31.34 -15.80
CA SER A 374 22.58 -32.01 -14.50
C SER A 374 23.78 -31.60 -13.64
N ALA A 375 24.68 -30.75 -14.16
CA ALA A 375 25.87 -30.29 -13.47
C ALA A 375 25.73 -28.85 -12.94
N LEU A 376 25.95 -28.67 -11.63
CA LEU A 376 26.10 -27.38 -10.97
C LEU A 376 27.16 -26.52 -11.68
N THR A 377 26.78 -25.31 -12.10
CA THR A 377 27.70 -24.37 -12.74
C THR A 377 28.79 -23.91 -11.75
N ARG A 378 29.96 -23.50 -12.26
CA ARG A 378 31.09 -23.01 -11.43
C ARG A 378 30.71 -21.86 -10.51
N ILE A 379 29.76 -21.02 -10.93
CA ILE A 379 29.24 -19.88 -10.16
C ILE A 379 28.31 -20.38 -9.06
N GLN A 380 27.37 -21.28 -9.37
CA GLN A 380 26.49 -21.88 -8.35
C GLN A 380 27.28 -22.60 -7.26
N LYS A 381 28.36 -23.32 -7.63
CA LYS A 381 29.29 -23.92 -6.65
C LYS A 381 29.96 -22.88 -5.76
N ARG A 382 30.30 -21.70 -6.31
CA ARG A 382 30.94 -20.60 -5.56
C ARG A 382 29.97 -19.81 -4.68
N THR A 383 28.69 -19.76 -5.02
CA THR A 383 27.66 -19.06 -4.23
C THR A 383 26.95 -19.96 -3.23
N LEU A 384 27.09 -21.29 -3.35
CA LEU A 384 26.53 -22.27 -2.41
C LEU A 384 26.92 -22.02 -0.94
N PRO A 385 28.17 -21.65 -0.60
CA PRO A 385 28.55 -21.34 0.78
C PRO A 385 27.79 -20.13 1.35
N ILE A 386 27.48 -19.13 0.52
CA ILE A 386 26.70 -17.96 0.92
C ILE A 386 25.24 -18.37 1.19
N LEU A 387 24.69 -19.22 0.33
CA LEU A 387 23.34 -19.76 0.51
C LEU A 387 23.24 -20.59 1.80
N LEU A 388 24.24 -21.44 2.08
CA LEU A 388 24.32 -22.23 3.30
C LEU A 388 24.47 -21.34 4.54
N LEU A 389 25.31 -20.31 4.49
CA LEU A 389 25.43 -19.31 5.56
C LEU A 389 24.10 -18.58 5.82
N ALA A 390 23.38 -18.21 4.76
CA ALA A 390 22.07 -17.57 4.88
C ALA A 390 21.02 -18.51 5.50
N VAL A 391 21.03 -19.79 5.14
CA VAL A 391 20.14 -20.81 5.74
C VAL A 391 20.49 -21.05 7.21
N VAL A 392 21.77 -21.13 7.56
CA VAL A 392 22.21 -21.27 8.95
C VAL A 392 21.78 -20.06 9.78
N TYR A 393 21.99 -18.84 9.26
CA TYR A 393 21.57 -17.62 9.94
C TYR A 393 20.04 -17.54 10.08
N PHE A 394 19.30 -17.99 9.06
CA PHE A 394 17.85 -18.09 9.12
C PHE A 394 17.37 -19.08 10.18
N ILE A 395 18.03 -20.24 10.35
CA ILE A 395 17.72 -21.21 11.41
C ILE A 395 17.93 -20.60 12.80
N PHE A 396 19.07 -19.92 13.03
CA PHE A 396 19.32 -19.23 14.30
C PHE A 396 18.31 -18.11 14.58
N TRP A 397 17.90 -17.38 13.54
CA TRP A 397 16.84 -16.39 13.64
C TRP A 397 15.50 -17.05 13.98
N LEU A 398 15.14 -18.15 13.32
CA LEU A 398 13.87 -18.87 13.54
C LEU A 398 13.78 -19.47 14.95
N GLN A 399 14.88 -20.04 15.47
CA GLN A 399 15.00 -20.53 16.85
C GLN A 399 14.80 -19.46 17.92
N ARG A 400 14.82 -18.17 17.56
CA ARG A 400 14.54 -17.08 18.49
C ARG A 400 13.04 -16.84 18.67
N TYR A 401 12.20 -17.39 17.79
CA TYR A 401 10.76 -17.15 17.74
C TYR A 401 9.91 -18.42 17.84
N VAL A 402 10.53 -19.60 17.84
CA VAL A 402 9.95 -20.90 18.19
C VAL A 402 10.56 -21.31 19.52
#